data_AF-A0A9P5UKS5-F1
#
_entry.id   AF-A0A9P5UKS5-F1
#
_cell.length_a   1.000
_cell.length_b   1.000
_cell.length_c   1.000
_cell.angle_alpha   90.00
_cell.angle_beta   90.00
_cell.angle_gamma   90.00
#
_symmetry.space_group_name_H-M   'P 1'
#
loop_
_entity.id
_entity.type
_entity.pdbx_description
1 polymer ?
#
loop_
_entity_poly.entity_id
_entity_poly.type
_entity_poly.pdbx_seq_one_letter_code
_entity_poly.pdbx_strand_id
1 'polypeptide(L)'
;MSIFDFKRRPVPFKKSERRVKGDLSCPQIFITEDVFLNPNLLVIVQGLGEVPPGQWARKLFTNGKRGQWEYATQFPFIERARHLGWAVVLCDPNHCGDKPKNQKTRSLHVRRIWEDIVRTLGRSVKSQ
;
A
#
# COMPACT_ATOMS: atom_id res chain seq x y z
N MET A 1 6.51 -5.66 -15.72
CA MET A 1 7.06 -6.05 -14.42
C MET A 1 7.36 -4.80 -13.63
N SER A 2 6.88 -4.74 -12.37
CA SER A 2 7.20 -3.66 -11.44
C SER A 2 8.68 -3.75 -11.06
N ILE A 3 9.38 -2.62 -10.91
CA ILE A 3 10.81 -2.58 -10.56
C ILE A 3 11.07 -3.16 -9.15
N PHE A 4 10.04 -3.21 -8.31
CA PHE A 4 10.13 -3.61 -6.91
C PHE A 4 9.29 -4.85 -6.57
N ASP A 5 8.74 -5.54 -7.58
CA ASP A 5 7.94 -6.77 -7.45
C ASP A 5 6.79 -6.70 -6.42
N PHE A 6 6.21 -5.51 -6.25
CA PHE A 6 5.05 -5.33 -5.38
C PHE A 6 3.88 -6.21 -5.82
N LYS A 7 3.34 -7.00 -4.88
CA LYS A 7 2.12 -7.76 -5.07
C LYS A 7 0.95 -7.03 -4.44
N ARG A 8 -0.16 -6.93 -5.18
CA ARG A 8 -1.43 -6.44 -4.63
C ARG A 8 -1.92 -7.45 -3.59
N ARG A 9 -2.09 -7.02 -2.35
CA ARG A 9 -2.67 -7.88 -1.31
C ARG A 9 -4.18 -7.73 -1.32
N PRO A 10 -4.96 -8.80 -1.56
CA PRO A 10 -6.35 -8.80 -1.19
C PRO A 10 -6.43 -8.78 0.34
N VAL A 11 -6.91 -7.67 0.91
CA VAL A 11 -7.07 -7.56 2.36
C VAL A 11 -8.22 -8.48 2.81
N PRO A 12 -8.02 -9.36 3.82
CA PRO A 12 -9.07 -10.24 4.31
C PRO A 12 -10.28 -9.44 4.81
N PHE A 13 -11.44 -9.74 4.24
CA PHE A 13 -12.71 -9.14 4.62
C PHE A 13 -13.16 -9.63 6.01
N LYS A 14 -13.61 -8.71 6.87
CA LYS A 14 -14.27 -9.08 8.14
C LYS A 14 -15.78 -9.08 7.92
N LYS A 15 -16.47 -10.16 8.31
CA LYS A 15 -17.94 -10.36 8.13
C LYS A 15 -18.81 -9.20 8.65
N SER A 16 -18.30 -8.41 9.59
CA SER A 16 -18.97 -7.23 10.17
C SER A 16 -19.03 -6.01 9.24
N GLU A 17 -18.30 -6.00 8.12
CA GLU A 17 -18.28 -4.88 7.18
C GLU A 17 -19.41 -5.08 6.15
N ARG A 18 -20.39 -4.17 6.05
CA ARG A 18 -21.49 -4.29 5.06
C ARG A 18 -20.91 -4.30 3.64
N ARG A 19 -21.28 -5.30 2.83
CA ARG A 19 -20.98 -5.32 1.38
C ARG A 19 -21.74 -4.21 0.67
N VAL A 20 -21.04 -3.43 -0.13
CA VAL A 20 -21.61 -3.01 -1.42
C VAL A 20 -21.24 -4.13 -2.39
N LYS A 21 -22.24 -4.75 -3.01
CA LYS A 21 -22.09 -5.93 -3.87
C LYS A 21 -21.16 -5.54 -5.04
N GLY A 22 -19.98 -6.15 -5.14
CA GLY A 22 -19.09 -6.02 -6.31
C GLY A 22 -17.73 -5.35 -6.09
N ASP A 23 -17.51 -4.63 -4.98
CA ASP A 23 -16.29 -3.82 -4.84
C ASP A 23 -15.18 -4.49 -4.00
N LEU A 24 -14.42 -5.40 -4.63
CA LEU A 24 -13.15 -5.94 -4.11
C LEU A 24 -11.96 -4.99 -4.40
N SER A 25 -12.23 -3.77 -4.88
CA SER A 25 -11.19 -2.82 -5.27
C SER A 25 -10.69 -1.97 -4.10
N CYS A 26 -11.17 -2.20 -2.88
CA CYS A 26 -10.79 -1.38 -1.75
C CYS A 26 -10.62 -2.15 -0.43
N PRO A 27 -9.56 -1.89 0.35
CA PRO A 27 -8.46 -0.93 0.08
C PRO A 27 -7.45 -1.42 -0.98
N GLN A 28 -6.81 -0.49 -1.68
CA GLN A 28 -5.66 -0.78 -2.55
C GLN A 28 -4.38 -0.76 -1.73
N ILE A 29 -3.89 -1.94 -1.38
CA ILE A 29 -2.66 -2.13 -0.62
C ILE A 29 -1.72 -3.04 -1.40
N PHE A 30 -0.47 -2.61 -1.54
CA PHE A 30 0.60 -3.37 -2.19
C PHE A 30 1.72 -3.60 -1.19
N ILE A 31 2.31 -4.79 -1.23
CA ILE A 31 3.32 -5.22 -0.26
C ILE A 31 4.48 -5.93 -0.96
N THR A 32 5.64 -5.91 -0.33
CA THR A 32 6.72 -6.85 -0.64
C THR A 32 6.40 -8.24 -0.08
N GLU A 33 7.04 -9.28 -0.62
CA GLU A 33 6.75 -10.67 -0.24
C GLU A 33 7.12 -10.99 1.22
N ASP A 34 8.14 -10.32 1.74
CA ASP A 34 8.70 -10.50 3.08
C ASP A 34 7.96 -9.75 4.18
N VAL A 35 6.84 -9.09 3.87
CA VAL A 35 6.14 -8.17 4.80
C VAL A 35 5.72 -8.81 6.14
N PHE A 36 5.49 -10.12 6.21
CA PHE A 36 5.11 -10.83 7.45
C PHE A 36 6.29 -11.44 8.21
N LEU A 37 7.48 -11.39 7.63
CA LEU A 37 8.69 -11.96 8.20
C LEU A 37 9.71 -10.87 8.58
N ASN A 38 9.59 -9.69 7.98
CA ASN A 38 10.53 -8.60 8.16
C ASN A 38 10.20 -7.78 9.43
N PRO A 39 11.16 -7.60 10.36
CA PRO A 39 10.95 -6.80 11.56
C PRO A 39 10.88 -5.30 11.28
N ASN A 40 11.38 -4.85 10.12
CA ASN A 40 11.43 -3.43 9.76
C ASN A 40 10.48 -3.14 8.59
N LEU A 41 9.65 -2.11 8.74
CA LEU A 41 8.59 -1.80 7.81
C LEU A 41 8.58 -0.31 7.42
N LEU A 42 8.56 -0.04 6.12
CA LEU A 42 8.21 1.29 5.59
C LEU A 42 6.75 1.26 5.11
N VAL A 43 5.92 2.12 5.69
CA VAL A 43 4.52 2.31 5.25
C VAL A 43 4.39 3.65 4.53
N ILE A 44 4.00 3.62 3.26
CA ILE A 44 3.76 4.83 2.45
C ILE A 44 2.26 4.99 2.21
N VAL A 45 1.71 6.09 2.72
CA VAL A 45 0.30 6.46 2.53
C VAL A 45 0.25 7.65 1.58
N GLN A 46 -0.34 7.46 0.39
CA GLN A 46 -0.46 8.55 -0.56
C GLN A 46 -1.45 9.63 -0.08
N GLY A 47 -1.17 10.88 -0.42
CA GLY A 47 -2.08 12.01 -0.23
C GLY A 47 -3.40 11.84 -1.00
N LEU A 48 -4.43 12.54 -0.52
CA LEU A 48 -5.71 12.65 -1.22
C LEU A 48 -5.59 13.74 -2.29
N GLY A 49 -5.94 13.44 -3.53
CA GLY A 49 -5.89 14.45 -4.59
C GLY A 49 -6.31 13.96 -5.98
N GLU A 50 -6.66 14.93 -6.82
CA GLU A 50 -7.06 14.75 -8.23
C GLU A 50 -5.91 14.87 -9.22
N VAL A 51 -4.66 14.84 -8.75
CA VAL A 51 -3.52 14.97 -9.67
C VAL A 51 -3.50 13.76 -10.64
N PRO A 52 -3.60 13.99 -11.97
CA PRO A 52 -3.65 12.92 -12.96
C PRO A 52 -2.43 12.00 -12.88
N PRO A 53 -2.58 10.71 -13.22
CA PRO A 53 -1.47 9.77 -13.19
C PRO A 53 -0.36 10.18 -14.14
N GLY A 54 0.75 10.64 -13.57
CA GLY A 54 1.92 11.12 -14.30
C GLY A 54 2.57 12.31 -13.61
N GLN A 55 1.80 13.19 -12.97
CA GLN A 55 2.43 14.37 -12.38
C GLN A 55 3.28 14.03 -11.14
N TRP A 56 2.87 13.16 -10.21
CA TRP A 56 3.68 12.92 -8.98
C TRP A 56 3.75 11.50 -8.35
N ALA A 57 3.20 10.40 -8.92
CA ALA A 57 3.48 9.00 -8.45
C ALA A 57 2.64 7.88 -9.10
N ARG A 58 1.47 8.21 -9.65
CA ARG A 58 0.31 7.29 -9.60
C ARG A 58 0.33 6.11 -10.58
N LYS A 59 0.99 6.19 -11.75
CA LYS A 59 1.13 5.04 -12.69
C LYS A 59 2.46 4.30 -12.55
N LEU A 60 3.42 4.94 -11.88
CA LEU A 60 4.78 4.43 -11.62
C LEU A 60 4.82 3.41 -10.49
N PHE A 61 3.91 3.55 -9.51
CA PHE A 61 3.87 2.73 -8.30
C PHE A 61 3.73 1.23 -8.57
N THR A 62 3.02 0.86 -9.63
CA THR A 62 2.72 -0.53 -9.99
C THR A 62 3.29 -0.95 -11.34
N ASN A 63 3.50 -0.02 -12.27
CA ASN A 63 3.91 -0.30 -13.66
C ASN A 63 5.11 0.55 -14.14
N GLY A 64 5.74 1.33 -13.27
CA GLY A 64 6.84 2.20 -13.68
C GLY A 64 8.00 1.43 -14.28
N LYS A 65 8.58 1.93 -15.37
CA LYS A 65 9.90 1.52 -15.86
C LYS A 65 10.94 2.56 -15.39
N ARG A 66 12.16 2.11 -15.11
CA ARG A 66 13.28 3.00 -14.75
C ARG A 66 13.46 4.04 -15.87
N GLY A 67 13.57 5.32 -15.50
CA GLY A 67 13.74 6.43 -16.46
C GLY A 67 12.45 7.07 -17.01
N GLN A 68 11.25 6.67 -16.56
CA GLN A 68 10.02 7.33 -17.05
C GLN A 68 9.66 8.63 -16.33
N TRP A 69 10.16 8.85 -15.10
CA TRP A 69 9.86 10.04 -14.28
C TRP A 69 10.91 10.17 -13.16
N GLU A 70 11.92 11.04 -13.31
CA GLU A 70 13.20 10.79 -12.64
C GLU A 70 13.20 10.57 -11.12
N TYR A 71 12.31 11.15 -10.30
CA TYR A 71 12.04 10.59 -8.96
C TYR A 71 10.61 10.89 -8.54
N ALA A 72 9.68 9.93 -8.71
CA ALA A 72 8.47 9.95 -7.89
C ALA A 72 8.94 10.08 -6.43
N THR A 73 8.40 11.06 -5.69
CA THR A 73 8.99 11.48 -4.41
C THR A 73 9.12 10.36 -3.37
N GLN A 74 8.36 9.28 -3.57
CA GLN A 74 8.34 8.12 -2.70
C GLN A 74 9.43 7.08 -3.06
N PHE A 75 9.98 7.10 -4.28
CA PHE A 75 10.96 6.11 -4.76
C PHE A 75 12.27 6.12 -3.96
N PRO A 76 12.90 7.27 -3.65
CA PRO A 76 14.10 7.27 -2.82
C PRO A 76 13.89 6.61 -1.45
N PHE A 77 12.69 6.71 -0.88
CA PHE A 77 12.35 6.04 0.37
C PHE A 77 12.19 4.52 0.19
N ILE A 78 11.57 4.10 -0.92
CA ILE A 78 11.44 2.68 -1.26
C ILE A 78 12.82 2.06 -1.51
N GLU A 79 13.67 2.70 -2.32
CA GLU A 79 15.02 2.23 -2.62
C GLU A 79 15.86 2.13 -1.35
N ARG A 80 15.82 3.16 -0.48
CA ARG A 80 16.50 3.12 0.81
C ARG A 80 15.99 2.01 1.70
N ALA A 81 14.67 1.82 1.80
CA ALA A 81 14.09 0.73 2.58
C ALA A 81 14.53 -0.64 2.04
N ARG A 82 14.54 -0.85 0.72
CA ARG A 82 15.01 -2.09 0.10
C ARG A 82 16.51 -2.31 0.34
N HIS A 83 17.33 -1.27 0.24
CA HIS A 83 18.75 -1.34 0.54
C HIS A 83 19.03 -1.69 2.00
N LEU A 84 18.22 -1.19 2.93
CA LEU A 84 18.27 -1.52 4.35
C LEU A 84 17.62 -2.87 4.69
N GLY A 85 17.11 -3.60 3.69
CA GLY A 85 16.42 -4.88 3.89
C GLY A 85 15.10 -4.75 4.64
N TRP A 86 14.37 -3.65 4.48
CA TRP A 86 13.04 -3.46 5.07
C TRP A 86 11.95 -3.90 4.11
N ALA A 87 10.84 -4.39 4.66
CA ALA A 87 9.63 -4.63 3.88
C ALA A 87 8.87 -3.31 3.65
N VAL A 88 8.14 -3.23 2.54
CA VAL A 88 7.47 -2.00 2.13
C VAL A 88 5.99 -2.27 1.93
N VAL A 89 5.15 -1.41 2.52
CA VAL A 89 3.69 -1.39 2.37
C VAL A 89 3.27 -0.08 1.73
N LEU A 90 2.53 -0.17 0.63
CA LEU A 90 2.06 0.95 -0.17
C LEU A 90 0.54 1.02 -0.14
N CYS A 91 0.01 2.22 0.04
CA CYS A 91 -1.42 2.49 0.11
C CYS A 91 -1.85 3.53 -0.94
N ASP A 92 -2.82 3.17 -1.77
CA ASP A 92 -3.44 4.06 -2.74
C ASP A 92 -4.93 4.30 -2.40
N PRO A 93 -5.24 5.32 -1.58
CA PRO A 93 -6.62 5.62 -1.20
C PRO A 93 -7.44 6.24 -2.33
N ASN A 94 -6.82 6.56 -3.48
CA ASN A 94 -7.44 7.29 -4.57
C ASN A 94 -8.05 6.38 -5.63
N HIS A 95 -7.89 5.05 -5.54
CA HIS A 95 -8.46 4.05 -6.45
C HIS A 95 -9.23 2.96 -5.70
N CYS A 96 -10.28 3.38 -5.00
CA CYS A 96 -11.12 2.52 -4.18
C CYS A 96 -12.50 2.37 -4.85
N GLY A 97 -12.52 1.96 -6.12
CA GLY A 97 -13.76 1.78 -6.89
C GLY A 97 -14.58 3.06 -6.95
N ASP A 98 -15.86 2.95 -6.59
CA ASP A 98 -16.79 4.08 -6.55
C ASP A 98 -16.70 4.91 -5.26
N LYS A 99 -15.80 4.55 -4.33
CA LYS A 99 -15.70 5.29 -3.06
C LYS A 99 -15.12 6.68 -3.28
N PRO A 100 -15.65 7.69 -2.55
CA PRO A 100 -15.15 9.06 -2.64
C PRO A 100 -13.70 9.16 -2.18
N LYS A 101 -12.92 10.00 -2.87
CA LYS A 101 -11.52 10.32 -2.54
C LYS A 101 -11.46 11.28 -1.34
N ASN A 102 -11.79 10.77 -0.16
CA ASN A 102 -11.89 11.58 1.05
C ASN A 102 -11.14 10.95 2.24
N GLN A 103 -11.13 11.68 3.36
CA GLN A 103 -10.46 11.26 4.58
C GLN A 103 -10.98 9.92 5.11
N LYS A 104 -12.28 9.62 4.98
CA LYS A 104 -12.85 8.35 5.44
C LYS A 104 -12.27 7.17 4.65
N THR A 105 -12.18 7.30 3.33
CA THR A 105 -11.57 6.28 2.47
C THR A 105 -10.09 6.11 2.77
N ARG A 106 -9.34 7.20 2.99
CA ARG A 106 -7.92 7.10 3.40
C ARG A 106 -7.76 6.40 4.76
N SER A 107 -8.54 6.81 5.76
CA SER A 107 -8.50 6.22 7.09
C SER A 107 -8.84 4.72 7.07
N LEU A 108 -9.74 4.28 6.17
CA LEU A 108 -10.00 2.86 5.97
C LEU A 108 -8.73 2.10 5.55
N HIS A 109 -7.96 2.62 4.60
CA HIS A 109 -6.73 1.96 4.15
C HIS A 109 -5.69 1.86 5.26
N VAL A 110 -5.44 2.99 5.95
CA VAL A 110 -4.47 3.04 7.06
C VAL A 110 -4.89 2.08 8.18
N ARG A 111 -6.17 2.07 8.54
CA ARG A 111 -6.72 1.14 9.54
C ARG A 111 -6.50 -0.32 9.12
N ARG A 112 -6.69 -0.65 7.85
CA ARG A 112 -6.49 -2.03 7.36
C ARG A 112 -5.01 -2.44 7.39
N ILE A 113 -4.09 -1.53 7.07
CA ILE A 113 -2.65 -1.80 7.25
C ILE A 113 -2.32 -2.10 8.71
N TRP A 114 -2.83 -1.28 9.63
CA TRP A 114 -2.61 -1.48 11.06
C TRP A 114 -3.15 -2.84 11.53
N GLU A 115 -4.41 -3.13 11.26
CA GLU A 115 -5.10 -4.31 11.79
C GLU A 115 -4.59 -5.63 11.22
N ASP A 116 -4.26 -5.65 9.92
CA ASP A 116 -4.04 -6.89 9.16
C ASP A 116 -2.57 -7.14 8.78
N ILE A 117 -1.70 -6.13 8.94
CA ILE A 117 -0.25 -6.24 8.71
C ILE A 117 0.49 -5.99 10.02
N VAL A 118 0.48 -4.75 10.51
CA VAL A 118 1.34 -4.32 11.61
C VAL A 118 1.01 -5.07 12.91
N ARG A 119 -0.27 -5.20 13.25
CA ARG A 119 -0.70 -5.90 14.46
C ARG A 119 -0.42 -7.41 14.40
N THR A 120 -0.45 -8.00 13.21
CA THR A 120 -0.13 -9.43 13.01
C THR A 120 1.36 -9.68 13.28
N LEU A 121 2.24 -8.81 12.77
CA LEU A 121 3.67 -8.84 13.09
C LEU A 121 3.93 -8.75 14.60
N GLY A 122 3.31 -7.77 15.26
CA GLY A 122 3.46 -7.59 16.72
C GLY A 122 2.93 -8.73 17.59
N ARG A 123 2.06 -9.59 17.04
CA ARG A 123 1.63 -10.83 17.72
C ARG A 123 2.63 -11.95 17.54
N SER A 124 3.19 -12.10 16.34
CA SER A 124 4.17 -13.15 16.03
C SER A 124 5.44 -13.03 16.88
N VAL A 125 5.87 -11.79 17.18
CA VAL A 125 7.05 -11.50 18.00
C VAL A 125 6.83 -11.80 19.50
N LYS A 126 5.58 -11.79 19.98
CA LYS A 126 5.27 -12.04 21.40
C LYS A 126 5.06 -13.52 21.75
N SER A 127 5.09 -14.38 20.74
CA SER A 127 4.89 -15.83 20.86
C SER A 127 6.20 -16.63 20.75
N GLN A 128 7.34 -15.95 20.77
CA GLN A 128 8.69 -16.52 20.94
C GLN A 128 9.28 -15.99 22.25
#